data_AF-S4R4T9-F1
#
_entry.id   AF-S4R4T9-F1
#
_cell.length_a   1.000
_cell.length_b   1.000
_cell.length_c   1.000
_cell.angle_alpha   90.00
_cell.angle_beta   90.00
_cell.angle_gamma   90.00
#
_symmetry.space_group_name_H-M   'P 1'
#
loop_
_entity.id
_entity.type
_entity.pdbx_description
1 polymer ?
#
loop_
_entity_poly.entity_id
_entity_poly.type
_entity_poly.pdbx_seq_one_letter_code
_entity_poly.pdbx_strand_id
1 'polypeptide(L)'
;MCVVVMCQVTCGVVMCQVTCGVVMCQGTCGVVMCQVTCGVVMCQVTCGVAICQVTCGVAICQVTCGVVMCQVTCGVVICQVTCGVVMCQVTCGLVMCQVTCGVVMCQVTCGVVMCQFTCDVVIYQVTCGMVMCQVTCGHVWCVGGGG
;
A
#
# COMPACT_ATOMS: atom_id res chain seq x y z
N MET A 1 -2.43 -24.06 -9.99
CA MET A 1 -1.18 -23.63 -10.65
C MET A 1 -0.83 -22.25 -10.12
N CYS A 2 0.37 -22.05 -9.58
CA CYS A 2 0.82 -20.74 -9.12
C CYS A 2 1.68 -20.11 -10.21
N VAL A 3 1.36 -18.88 -10.61
CA VAL A 3 2.10 -18.15 -11.66
C VAL A 3 3.07 -17.17 -11.00
N VAL A 4 4.24 -16.98 -11.61
CA VAL A 4 5.17 -15.92 -11.22
C VAL A 4 5.31 -14.97 -12.40
N VAL A 5 5.04 -13.68 -12.17
CA VAL A 5 5.18 -12.61 -13.18
C VAL A 5 6.27 -11.65 -12.73
N MET A 6 7.20 -11.38 -13.63
CA MET A 6 8.33 -10.47 -13.42
C MET A 6 8.31 -9.38 -14.49
N CYS A 7 8.23 -8.11 -14.09
CA CYS A 7 8.24 -6.98 -15.01
C CYS A 7 9.29 -5.94 -14.59
N GLN A 8 10.01 -5.43 -15.60
CA GLN A 8 11.05 -4.41 -15.46
C GLN A 8 10.83 -3.36 -16.55
N VAL A 9 10.58 -2.12 -16.18
CA VAL A 9 10.35 -1.03 -17.13
C VAL A 9 11.15 0.21 -16.74
N THR A 10 11.72 0.88 -17.73
CA THR A 10 12.37 2.17 -17.48
C THR A 10 11.36 3.31 -17.48
N CYS A 11 10.51 3.35 -18.51
CA CYS A 11 9.40 4.26 -18.64
C CYS A 11 8.19 3.51 -19.19
N GLY A 12 7.00 3.70 -18.62
CA GLY A 12 5.77 3.21 -19.24
C GLY A 12 4.72 2.72 -18.25
N VAL A 13 3.86 1.83 -18.75
CA VAL A 13 2.74 1.26 -17.99
C VAL A 13 2.88 -0.25 -17.96
N VAL A 14 2.78 -0.85 -16.77
CA VAL A 14 2.75 -2.29 -16.55
C VAL A 14 1.39 -2.68 -15.99
N MET A 15 0.78 -3.71 -16.60
CA MET A 15 -0.50 -4.25 -16.18
C MET A 15 -0.37 -5.77 -15.95
N CYS A 16 -0.61 -6.22 -14.73
CA CYS A 16 -0.53 -7.64 -14.36
C CYS A 16 -1.85 -8.12 -13.75
N GLN A 17 -2.29 -9.30 -14.18
CA GLN A 17 -3.51 -9.96 -13.73
C GLN A 17 -3.20 -11.42 -13.39
N VAL A 18 -3.35 -11.82 -12.13
CA VAL A 18 -3.01 -13.18 -11.70
C VAL A 18 -4.07 -13.72 -10.74
N THR A 19 -4.59 -14.91 -11.02
CA THR A 19 -5.55 -15.56 -10.10
C THR A 19 -4.84 -16.11 -8.86
N CYS A 20 -3.78 -16.90 -9.04
CA CYS A 20 -2.98 -17.42 -7.94
C CYS A 20 -1.49 -17.27 -8.26
N GLY A 21 -0.73 -16.53 -7.45
CA GLY A 21 0.68 -16.36 -7.75
C GLY A 21 1.38 -15.16 -7.12
N VAL A 22 2.55 -14.87 -7.68
CA VAL A 22 3.41 -13.76 -7.25
C VAL A 22 3.64 -12.82 -8.44
N VAL A 23 3.46 -11.53 -8.21
CA VAL A 23 3.77 -10.48 -9.20
C VAL A 23 4.87 -9.60 -8.63
N MET A 24 5.99 -9.46 -9.35
CA MET A 24 7.03 -8.49 -9.02
C MET A 24 7.25 -7.52 -10.17
N CYS A 25 7.13 -6.24 -9.87
CA CYS A 25 7.27 -5.15 -10.83
C CYS A 25 8.31 -4.15 -10.31
N GLN A 26 9.31 -3.80 -11.13
CA GLN A 26 10.18 -2.65 -10.87
C GLN A 26 10.07 -1.66 -12.03
N GLY A 27 9.94 -0.38 -11.69
CA GLY A 27 9.84 0.71 -12.63
C GLY A 27 10.64 1.93 -12.18
N THR A 28 11.39 2.57 -13.08
CA THR A 28 11.98 3.89 -12.76
C THR A 28 10.96 5.00 -12.91
N CYS A 29 10.24 5.06 -14.02
CA CYS A 29 9.21 6.06 -14.27
C CYS A 29 7.91 5.43 -14.80
N GLY A 30 6.77 5.77 -14.22
CA GLY A 30 5.46 5.46 -14.81
C GLY A 30 4.48 4.77 -13.88
N VAL A 31 3.64 3.89 -14.43
CA VAL A 31 2.47 3.33 -13.73
C VAL A 31 2.56 1.81 -13.69
N VAL A 32 2.40 1.24 -12.50
CA VAL A 32 2.29 -0.20 -12.30
C VAL A 32 0.90 -0.50 -11.75
N MET A 33 0.13 -1.35 -12.42
CA MET A 33 -1.10 -1.90 -11.87
C MET A 33 -1.06 -3.42 -11.79
N CYS A 34 -1.38 -3.95 -10.61
CA CYS A 34 -1.40 -5.38 -10.33
C CYS A 34 -2.74 -5.74 -9.70
N GLN A 35 -3.45 -6.72 -10.26
CA GLN A 35 -4.59 -7.37 -9.61
C GLN A 35 -4.25 -8.85 -9.37
N VAL A 36 -4.36 -9.27 -8.11
CA VAL A 36 -4.08 -10.65 -7.68
C VAL A 36 -5.22 -11.17 -6.83
N THR A 37 -5.82 -12.30 -7.19
CA THR A 37 -6.87 -12.89 -6.32
C THR A 37 -6.24 -13.52 -5.08
N CYS A 38 -5.26 -14.40 -5.25
CA CYS A 38 -4.58 -15.07 -4.16
C CYS A 38 -3.05 -14.99 -4.33
N GLY A 39 -2.35 -14.33 -3.42
CA GLY A 39 -0.89 -14.36 -3.38
C GLY A 39 -0.24 -13.02 -3.06
N VAL A 40 0.86 -12.72 -3.75
CA VAL A 40 1.76 -11.63 -3.34
C VAL A 40 2.01 -10.67 -4.50
N VAL A 41 1.94 -9.37 -4.22
CA VAL A 41 2.34 -8.29 -5.13
C VAL A 41 3.50 -7.53 -4.52
N MET A 42 4.57 -7.35 -5.29
CA MET A 42 5.75 -6.55 -4.94
C MET A 42 5.97 -5.50 -6.03
N CYS A 43 5.85 -4.23 -5.68
CA CYS A 43 6.03 -3.11 -6.60
C CYS A 43 7.12 -2.17 -6.08
N GLN A 44 8.13 -1.88 -6.91
CA GLN A 44 9.12 -0.84 -6.65
C GLN A 44 9.06 0.20 -7.77
N VAL A 45 8.78 1.45 -7.42
CA VAL A 45 8.69 2.56 -8.40
C VAL A 45 9.53 3.74 -7.93
N THR A 46 10.49 4.21 -8.73
CA THR A 46 11.25 5.41 -8.36
C THR A 46 10.38 6.66 -8.47
N CYS A 47 9.74 6.87 -9.62
CA CYS A 47 8.88 8.03 -9.88
C CYS A 47 7.57 7.58 -10.56
N GLY A 48 6.43 7.72 -9.89
CA GLY A 48 5.14 7.47 -10.52
C GLY A 48 4.11 6.81 -9.61
N VAL A 49 3.32 5.89 -10.16
CA VAL A 49 2.13 5.37 -9.50
C VAL A 49 2.19 3.85 -9.41
N ALA A 50 1.95 3.31 -8.21
CA ALA A 50 1.76 1.88 -7.98
C ALA A 50 0.33 1.62 -7.48
N ILE A 51 -0.42 0.78 -8.19
CA ILE A 51 -1.79 0.38 -7.86
C ILE A 51 -1.83 -1.13 -7.67
N CYS A 52 -2.19 -1.58 -6.47
CA CYS A 52 -2.26 -3.00 -6.13
C CYS A 52 -3.66 -3.34 -5.61
N GLN A 53 -4.29 -4.34 -6.20
CA GLN A 53 -5.52 -4.93 -5.68
C GLN A 53 -5.27 -6.41 -5.37
N VAL A 54 -5.47 -6.81 -4.12
CA VAL A 54 -5.26 -8.19 -3.66
C VAL A 54 -6.50 -8.68 -2.91
N THR A 55 -7.14 -9.76 -3.38
CA THR A 55 -8.29 -10.31 -2.63
C THR A 55 -7.81 -11.02 -1.37
N CYS A 56 -6.82 -11.91 -1.48
CA CYS A 56 -6.25 -12.65 -0.36
C CYS A 56 -4.72 -12.69 -0.48
N GLY A 57 -4.02 -12.08 0.47
CA GLY A 57 -2.57 -12.17 0.56
C GLY A 57 -1.90 -10.83 0.85
N VAL A 58 -0.80 -10.54 0.15
CA VAL A 58 0.13 -9.49 0.56
C VAL A 58 0.40 -8.51 -0.59
N ALA A 59 0.31 -7.22 -0.31
CA ALA A 59 0.74 -6.15 -1.20
C ALA A 59 1.89 -5.36 -0.57
N ILE A 60 3.04 -5.31 -1.24
CA ILE A 60 4.23 -4.57 -0.81
C ILE A 60 4.57 -3.55 -1.89
N CYS A 61 4.58 -2.27 -1.51
CA CYS A 61 4.88 -1.16 -2.40
C CYS A 61 6.00 -0.30 -1.81
N GLN A 62 7.03 -0.05 -2.61
CA GLN A 62 8.08 0.91 -2.31
C GLN A 62 8.11 1.98 -3.40
N VAL A 63 7.90 3.24 -3.03
CA VAL A 63 7.89 4.36 -3.98
C VAL A 63 8.77 5.50 -3.49
N THR A 64 9.71 5.97 -4.31
CA THR A 64 10.53 7.12 -3.92
C THR A 64 9.71 8.40 -4.06
N CYS A 65 9.12 8.65 -5.22
CA CYS A 65 8.31 9.82 -5.51
C CYS A 65 7.00 9.43 -6.22
N GLY A 66 5.86 9.70 -5.62
CA GLY A 66 4.56 9.58 -6.30
C GLY A 66 3.46 8.96 -5.45
N VAL A 67 2.67 8.06 -6.03
CA VAL A 67 1.40 7.62 -5.45
C VAL A 67 1.34 6.10 -5.30
N VAL A 68 0.91 5.63 -4.13
CA VAL A 68 0.61 4.22 -3.86
C VAL A 68 -0.86 4.08 -3.53
N MET A 69 -1.56 3.21 -4.26
CA MET A 69 -2.95 2.83 -3.99
C MET A 69 -3.00 1.32 -3.75
N CYS A 70 -3.39 0.90 -2.55
CA CYS A 70 -3.52 -0.50 -2.18
C CYS A 70 -4.94 -0.81 -1.72
N GLN A 71 -5.57 -1.81 -2.33
CA GLN A 71 -6.84 -2.37 -1.86
C GLN A 71 -6.65 -3.86 -1.55
N VAL A 72 -6.89 -4.24 -0.30
CA VAL A 72 -6.77 -5.64 0.13
C VAL A 72 -8.02 -6.09 0.87
N THR A 73 -8.66 -7.18 0.43
CA THR A 73 -9.82 -7.72 1.14
C THR A 73 -9.37 -8.46 2.41
N CYS A 74 -8.43 -9.39 2.28
CA CYS A 74 -7.89 -10.14 3.40
C CYS A 74 -6.36 -10.25 3.31
N GLY A 75 -5.64 -9.70 4.29
CA GLY A 75 -4.20 -9.90 4.41
C GLY A 75 -3.43 -8.64 4.78
N VAL A 76 -2.29 -8.42 4.12
CA VAL A 76 -1.29 -7.44 4.58
C VAL A 76 -0.95 -6.43 3.50
N VAL A 77 -0.92 -5.16 3.88
CA VAL A 77 -0.39 -4.06 3.06
C VAL A 77 0.85 -3.50 3.73
N ILE A 78 1.95 -3.40 2.99
CA ILE A 78 3.18 -2.73 3.41
C ILE A 78 3.53 -1.66 2.38
N CYS A 79 3.56 -0.41 2.82
CA CYS A 79 3.88 0.74 1.96
C CYS A 79 5.07 1.51 2.55
N GLN A 80 6.08 1.75 1.73
CA GLN A 80 7.17 2.68 2.04
C GLN A 80 7.21 3.76 0.96
N VAL A 81 7.02 5.02 1.35
CA VAL A 81 7.05 6.16 0.43
C VAL A 81 7.95 7.26 0.95
N THR A 82 8.92 7.70 0.15
CA THR A 82 9.75 8.85 0.54
C THR A 82 8.97 10.15 0.38
N CYS A 83 8.43 10.40 -0.81
CA CYS A 83 7.66 11.61 -1.12
C CYS A 83 6.38 11.26 -1.88
N GLY A 84 5.22 11.60 -1.32
CA GLY A 84 3.95 11.59 -2.07
C GLY A 84 2.77 11.05 -1.28
N VAL A 85 1.90 10.29 -1.95
CA VAL A 85 0.58 9.93 -1.40
C VAL A 85 0.44 8.43 -1.25
N VAL A 86 -0.03 7.98 -0.09
CA VAL A 86 -0.39 6.58 0.18
C VAL A 86 -1.87 6.50 0.51
N MET A 87 -2.59 5.68 -0.24
CA MET A 87 -3.98 5.31 0.04
C MET A 87 -4.09 3.81 0.22
N CYS A 88 -4.52 3.38 1.41
CA CYS A 88 -4.71 1.97 1.73
C CYS A 88 -6.15 1.71 2.17
N GLN A 89 -6.79 0.71 1.57
CA GLN A 89 -8.07 0.18 2.04
C GLN A 89 -7.92 -1.30 2.34
N VAL A 90 -8.19 -1.70 3.58
CA VAL A 90 -8.12 -3.10 4.01
C VAL A 90 -9.41 -3.51 4.71
N THR A 91 -10.07 -4.57 4.24
CA THR A 91 -11.26 -5.08 4.94
C THR A 91 -10.85 -5.85 6.19
N CYS A 92 -9.95 -6.83 6.06
CA CYS A 92 -9.44 -7.60 7.18
C CYS A 92 -7.92 -7.77 7.10
N GLY A 93 -7.20 -7.32 8.13
CA GLY A 93 -5.80 -7.66 8.30
C GLY A 93 -4.92 -6.49 8.75
N LEU A 94 -3.72 -6.38 8.17
CA LEU A 94 -2.66 -5.53 8.68
C LEU A 94 -2.26 -4.47 7.65
N VAL A 95 -2.10 -3.22 8.10
CA VAL A 95 -1.52 -2.14 7.31
C VAL A 95 -0.27 -1.63 8.01
N MET A 96 0.84 -1.63 7.29
CA MET A 96 2.13 -1.07 7.70
C MET A 96 2.52 0.04 6.74
N CYS A 97 2.55 1.29 7.19
CA CYS A 97 2.92 2.42 6.35
C CYS A 97 4.09 3.21 6.94
N GLN A 98 5.12 3.44 6.15
CA GLN A 98 6.18 4.40 6.46
C GLN A 98 6.22 5.47 5.37
N VAL A 99 5.97 6.72 5.74
CA VAL A 99 6.05 7.85 4.79
C VAL A 99 6.93 8.95 5.36
N THR A 100 7.82 9.51 4.54
CA THR A 100 8.71 10.59 4.97
C THR A 100 8.04 11.96 4.77
N CYS A 101 7.48 12.21 3.58
CA CYS A 101 6.84 13.47 3.22
C CYS A 101 5.62 13.26 2.31
N GLY A 102 4.52 13.99 2.58
CA GLY A 102 3.26 13.90 1.85
C GLY A 102 2.04 13.52 2.69
N VAL A 103 1.20 12.64 2.16
CA VAL A 103 -0.16 12.37 2.68
C VAL A 103 -0.43 10.88 2.76
N VAL A 104 -0.98 10.44 3.89
CA VAL A 104 -1.44 9.06 4.07
C VAL A 104 -2.91 9.03 4.44
N MET A 105 -3.70 8.28 3.69
CA MET A 105 -5.02 7.84 4.13
C MET A 105 -5.11 6.32 4.20
N CYS A 106 -5.48 5.80 5.37
CA CYS A 106 -5.72 4.39 5.55
C CYS A 106 -7.11 4.14 6.15
N GLN A 107 -7.88 3.26 5.51
CA GLN A 107 -9.14 2.76 6.02
C GLN A 107 -9.02 1.26 6.29
N VAL A 108 -9.31 0.84 7.51
CA VAL A 108 -9.31 -0.58 7.91
C VAL A 108 -10.63 -0.93 8.58
N THR A 109 -11.35 -1.93 8.07
CA THR A 109 -12.58 -2.39 8.73
C THR A 109 -12.23 -3.20 9.97
N CYS A 110 -11.44 -4.26 9.84
CA CYS A 110 -11.01 -5.10 10.94
C CYS A 110 -9.48 -5.34 10.90
N GLY A 111 -8.77 -4.98 11.97
CA GLY A 111 -7.38 -5.39 12.13
C GLY A 111 -6.47 -4.32 12.72
N VAL A 112 -5.21 -4.29 12.29
CA VAL A 112 -4.19 -3.43 12.90
C VAL A 112 -3.57 -2.52 11.86
N VAL A 113 -3.44 -1.25 12.23
CA VAL A 113 -2.70 -0.24 11.49
C VAL A 113 -1.48 0.14 12.31
N MET A 114 -0.28 -0.05 11.76
CA MET A 114 0.92 0.57 12.33
C MET A 114 1.61 1.45 11.32
N CYS A 115 1.92 2.66 11.75
CA CYS A 115 2.44 3.64 10.84
C CYS A 115 3.48 4.57 11.46
N GLN A 116 4.45 4.99 10.65
CA GLN A 116 5.50 5.93 11.04
C GLN A 116 5.60 7.06 10.01
N PHE A 117 5.60 8.30 10.49
CA PHE A 117 5.63 9.50 9.66
C PHE A 117 6.61 10.54 10.16
N THR A 118 7.29 11.19 9.22
CA THR A 118 8.08 12.37 9.55
C THR A 118 7.27 13.63 9.39
N CYS A 119 6.95 14.15 8.20
CA CYS A 119 6.30 15.46 8.03
C CYS A 119 5.09 15.37 7.08
N ASP A 120 3.93 15.03 7.64
CA ASP A 120 2.80 14.53 6.82
C ASP A 120 1.41 14.93 7.34
N VAL A 121 0.42 14.86 6.45
CA VAL A 121 -1.00 14.81 6.84
C VAL A 121 -1.44 13.35 6.82
N VAL A 122 -2.01 12.91 7.92
CA VAL A 122 -2.32 11.51 8.12
C VAL A 122 -3.77 11.35 8.57
N ILE A 123 -4.53 10.53 7.85
CA ILE A 123 -5.94 10.25 8.12
C ILE A 123 -6.14 8.74 8.26
N TYR A 124 -6.64 8.32 9.42
CA TYR A 124 -6.99 6.94 9.71
C TYR A 124 -8.47 6.78 9.98
N GLN A 125 -9.05 5.73 9.42
CA GLN A 125 -10.33 5.22 9.88
C GLN A 125 -10.21 3.73 10.18
N VAL A 126 -10.44 3.35 11.44
CA VAL A 126 -10.46 1.94 11.84
C VAL A 126 -11.79 1.64 12.53
N THR A 127 -12.53 0.65 12.01
CA THR A 127 -13.85 0.29 12.55
C THR A 127 -13.71 -0.64 13.75
N CYS A 128 -12.87 -1.67 13.66
CA CYS A 128 -12.59 -2.62 14.73
C CYS A 128 -11.10 -2.97 14.74
N GLY A 129 -10.39 -2.65 15.81
CA GLY A 129 -9.00 -3.06 16.01
C GLY A 129 -8.11 -1.94 16.52
N MET A 130 -6.81 -2.04 16.23
CA MET A 130 -5.77 -1.26 16.90
C MET A 130 -5.07 -0.33 15.92
N VAL A 131 -4.77 0.90 16.36
CA VAL A 131 -3.98 1.87 15.61
C VAL A 131 -2.77 2.27 16.43
N MET A 132 -1.57 2.07 15.88
CA MET A 132 -0.31 2.51 16.47
C MET A 132 0.39 3.45 15.50
N CYS A 133 0.47 4.74 15.85
CA CYS A 133 1.08 5.75 15.01
C CYS A 133 2.25 6.42 15.72
N GLN A 134 3.34 6.66 15.00
CA GLN A 134 4.46 7.47 15.43
C GLN A 134 4.62 8.63 14.45
N VAL A 135 4.56 9.87 14.95
CA VAL A 135 4.64 11.08 14.12
C VAL A 135 5.67 12.04 14.67
N THR A 136 6.51 12.56 13.78
CA THR A 136 7.62 13.46 14.13
C THR A 136 7.23 14.94 13.92
N CYS A 137 6.52 15.24 12.84
CA CYS A 137 5.94 16.54 12.43
C CYS A 137 4.64 16.30 11.62
N GLY A 138 3.63 17.17 11.77
CA GLY A 138 2.41 17.13 10.95
C GLY A 138 1.11 16.91 11.72
N HIS A 139 0.04 16.62 10.99
CA HIS A 139 -1.31 16.50 11.55
C HIS A 139 -1.83 15.07 11.41
N VAL A 140 -2.38 14.55 12.50
CA VAL A 140 -2.96 13.19 12.55
C VAL A 140 -4.43 13.27 12.90
N TRP A 141 -5.26 12.67 12.06
CA TRP A 141 -6.69 12.50 12.27
C TRP A 141 -7.00 11.02 12.38
N CYS A 142 -7.28 10.55 13.58
CA CYS A 142 -7.72 9.17 13.81
C CYS A 142 -9.22 9.16 14.13
N VAL A 143 -10.00 8.52 13.27
CA VAL A 143 -11.41 8.20 13.54
C VAL A 143 -11.47 6.71 13.89
N GLY A 144 -11.54 6.40 15.17
CA GLY A 144 -11.66 5.04 15.69
C GLY A 144 -13.09 4.72 16.12
N GLY A 145 -13.66 3.64 15.59
CA GLY A 145 -14.81 2.97 16.18
C GLY A 145 -14.34 2.16 17.38
N GLY A 146 -14.79 2.53 18.58
CA GLY A 146 -14.50 1.78 19.79
C GLY A 146 -15.11 0.38 19.74
N GLY A 147 -14.29 -0.62 20.04
CA GLY A 147 -14.66 -1.95 20.46
C GLY A 147 -13.87 -2.30 21.70
#